data_AF-A0A958LC23-F1
#
_entry.id   AF-A0A958LC23-F1
#
_cell.length_a   1.000
_cell.length_b   1.000
_cell.length_c   1.000
_cell.angle_alpha   90.00
_cell.angle_beta   90.00
_cell.angle_gamma   90.00
#
_symmetry.space_group_name_H-M   'P 1'
#
loop_
_entity.id
_entity.type
_entity.pdbx_description
1 polymer ?
#
loop_
_entity_poly.entity_id
_entity_poly.type
_entity_poly.pdbx_seq_one_letter_code
_entity_poly.pdbx_strand_id
1 'polypeptide(L)'
;MLERKQLTEQLRYTLDGVDLPGLGEKIPGKVRDSYVVGTKRVLVSSDRLSAFDVILTTIPFKGQLLNQMAAYWFRETAHIIPNHILDIPHPNVFIADQVEIIPIEVVVRGYLTGSAWRDYEAGRPVSGVPLPQGLKRFQQFPEPILTPSTKEQLGKHDRPISEHEIVTSGMVEKD
;
A
#
# COMPACT_ATOMS: atom_id res chain seq x y z
N MET A 1 -4.12 -3.97 26.11
CA MET A 1 -4.87 -4.78 25.12
C MET A 1 -6.31 -4.30 25.17
N LEU A 2 -6.98 -4.10 24.03
CA LEU A 2 -8.40 -3.68 24.02
C LEU A 2 -9.30 -4.85 24.44
N GLU A 3 -10.26 -4.59 25.30
CA GLU A 3 -11.26 -5.56 25.72
C GLU A 3 -12.41 -5.65 24.71
N ARG A 4 -13.07 -6.81 24.66
CA ARG A 4 -14.20 -7.04 23.75
C ARG A 4 -15.36 -6.05 23.96
N LYS A 5 -15.58 -5.62 25.20
CA LYS A 5 -16.58 -4.60 25.54
C LYS A 5 -16.25 -3.27 24.86
N GLN A 6 -15.00 -2.81 24.97
CA GLN A 6 -14.53 -1.58 24.36
C GLN A 6 -14.67 -1.64 22.83
N LEU A 7 -14.31 -2.76 22.19
CA LEU A 7 -14.50 -2.93 20.74
C LEU A 7 -15.97 -2.84 20.33
N THR A 8 -16.86 -3.47 21.10
CA THR A 8 -18.31 -3.47 20.81
C THR A 8 -18.91 -2.06 20.89
N GLU A 9 -18.51 -1.28 21.90
CA GLU A 9 -18.95 0.12 22.07
C GLU A 9 -18.49 1.00 20.89
N GLN A 10 -17.36 0.67 20.28
CA GLN A 10 -16.73 1.46 19.22
C GLN A 10 -17.24 1.13 17.82
N LEU A 11 -18.05 0.08 17.65
CA LEU A 11 -18.62 -0.32 16.36
C LEU A 11 -19.43 0.80 15.69
N ARG A 12 -19.97 1.77 16.45
CA ARG A 12 -20.77 2.89 15.94
C ARG A 12 -19.96 4.16 15.69
N TYR A 13 -18.69 4.18 16.09
CA TYR A 13 -17.82 5.36 16.05
C TYR A 13 -16.65 5.19 15.08
N THR A 14 -16.79 4.28 14.12
CA THR A 14 -15.76 4.07 13.09
C THR A 14 -15.62 5.27 12.18
N LEU A 15 -14.38 5.61 11.84
CA LEU A 15 -14.10 6.70 10.91
C LEU A 15 -14.29 6.23 9.45
N ASP A 16 -15.43 6.53 8.84
CA ASP A 16 -15.71 6.19 7.44
C ASP A 16 -15.13 7.21 6.45
N GLY A 17 -14.74 8.40 6.91
CA GLY A 17 -14.07 9.44 6.13
C GLY A 17 -13.98 10.74 6.93
N VAL A 18 -13.28 11.72 6.38
CA VAL A 18 -13.23 13.07 6.95
C VAL A 18 -13.58 14.12 5.90
N ASP A 19 -14.13 15.25 6.34
CA ASP A 19 -14.24 16.44 5.52
C ASP A 19 -13.61 17.60 6.28
N LEU A 20 -12.47 18.07 5.77
CA LEU A 20 -11.63 19.09 6.39
C LEU A 20 -11.44 20.25 5.40
N PRO A 21 -12.48 21.07 5.17
CA PRO A 21 -12.45 22.10 4.12
C PRO A 21 -11.33 23.14 4.34
N GLY A 22 -10.87 23.32 5.59
CA GLY A 22 -9.72 24.17 5.91
C GLY A 22 -8.37 23.67 5.35
N LEU A 23 -8.30 22.42 4.86
CA LEU A 23 -7.13 21.84 4.21
C LEU A 23 -7.24 21.82 2.67
N GLY A 24 -8.32 22.36 2.11
CA GLY A 24 -8.57 22.37 0.67
C GLY A 24 -9.39 21.16 0.18
N GLU A 25 -9.25 20.85 -1.10
CA GLU A 25 -10.03 19.78 -1.74
C GLU A 25 -9.60 18.40 -1.24
N LYS A 26 -10.60 17.59 -0.87
CA LYS A 26 -10.40 16.20 -0.48
C LYS A 26 -10.18 15.32 -1.71
N ILE A 27 -9.10 14.54 -1.67
CA ILE A 27 -8.82 13.46 -2.62
C ILE A 27 -9.12 12.13 -1.93
N PRO A 28 -10.29 11.50 -2.20
CA PRO A 28 -10.68 10.26 -1.56
C PRO A 28 -9.95 9.06 -2.19
N GLY A 29 -9.51 8.14 -1.33
CA GLY A 29 -9.05 6.80 -1.71
C GLY A 29 -9.89 5.72 -1.04
N LYS A 30 -9.60 4.44 -1.33
CA LYS A 30 -10.34 3.30 -0.73
C LYS A 30 -10.33 3.32 0.81
N VAL A 31 -9.17 3.60 1.41
CA VAL A 31 -8.94 3.53 2.87
C VAL A 31 -8.25 4.75 3.48
N ARG A 32 -7.94 5.75 2.66
CA ARG A 32 -7.32 7.01 3.10
C ARG A 32 -7.97 8.15 2.35
N ASP A 33 -8.23 9.25 3.06
CA ASP A 33 -8.53 10.54 2.47
C ASP A 33 -7.25 11.37 2.50
N SER A 34 -7.01 12.18 1.47
CA SER A 34 -5.81 13.03 1.43
C SER A 34 -6.10 14.45 0.95
N TYR A 35 -5.25 15.38 1.38
CA TYR A 35 -5.35 16.80 1.08
C TYR A 35 -3.96 17.31 0.70
N VAL A 36 -3.88 18.14 -0.34
CA VAL A 36 -2.62 18.81 -0.74
C VAL A 36 -2.63 20.21 -0.16
N VAL A 37 -1.63 20.52 0.65
CA VAL A 37 -1.50 21.79 1.37
C VAL A 37 -0.12 22.37 1.06
N GLY A 38 -0.04 23.22 0.03
CA GLY A 38 1.23 23.74 -0.48
C GLY A 38 2.15 22.60 -0.96
N THR A 39 3.34 22.50 -0.38
CA THR A 39 4.31 21.43 -0.68
C THR A 39 4.12 20.17 0.17
N LYS A 40 3.06 20.10 0.97
CA LYS A 40 2.79 18.97 1.88
C LYS A 40 1.52 18.24 1.46
N ARG A 41 1.42 16.99 1.92
CA ARG A 41 0.21 16.18 1.86
C ARG A 41 -0.21 15.76 3.25
N VAL A 42 -1.47 15.98 3.59
CA VAL A 42 -2.11 15.41 4.78
C VAL A 42 -2.80 14.12 4.38
N LEU A 43 -2.47 13.03 5.06
CA LEU A 43 -3.04 11.70 4.83
C LEU A 43 -3.84 11.28 6.06
N VAL A 44 -5.12 10.99 5.89
CA VAL A 44 -6.00 10.55 6.99
C VAL A 44 -6.43 9.11 6.73
N SER A 45 -5.95 8.19 7.57
CA SER A 45 -6.28 6.77 7.53
C SER A 45 -7.65 6.49 8.15
N SER A 46 -8.57 6.01 7.33
CA SER A 46 -9.94 5.68 7.75
C SER A 46 -10.06 4.24 8.23
N ASP A 47 -11.18 3.95 8.87
CA ASP A 47 -11.56 2.61 9.30
C ASP A 47 -12.18 1.78 8.17
N ARG A 48 -12.35 2.35 6.98
CA ARG A 48 -12.85 1.66 5.79
C ARG A 48 -12.01 0.42 5.48
N LEU A 49 -12.66 -0.70 5.25
CA LEU A 49 -12.09 -1.93 4.73
C LEU A 49 -12.54 -2.09 3.27
N SER A 50 -11.59 -2.34 2.38
CA SER A 50 -11.88 -2.69 0.99
C SER A 50 -11.38 -4.08 0.64
N ALA A 51 -12.15 -4.81 -0.16
CA ALA A 51 -11.69 -6.03 -0.84
C ALA A 51 -12.34 -6.11 -2.23
N PHE A 52 -11.65 -6.74 -3.18
CA PHE A 52 -12.08 -6.84 -4.57
C PHE A 52 -12.48 -5.46 -5.16
N ASP A 53 -11.67 -4.44 -4.86
CA ASP A 53 -11.85 -3.06 -5.29
C ASP A 53 -13.12 -2.34 -4.81
N VAL A 54 -13.86 -2.93 -3.87
CA VAL A 54 -15.07 -2.35 -3.27
C VAL A 54 -14.84 -2.07 -1.79
N ILE A 55 -15.33 -0.92 -1.30
CA ILE A 55 -15.39 -0.61 0.14
C ILE A 55 -16.55 -1.42 0.73
N LEU A 56 -16.25 -2.31 1.68
CA LEU A 56 -17.21 -3.27 2.22
C LEU A 56 -17.88 -2.80 3.50
N THR A 57 -17.08 -2.26 4.42
CA THR A 57 -17.51 -1.90 5.78
C THR A 57 -16.42 -1.05 6.45
N THR A 58 -16.61 -0.70 7.72
CA THR A 58 -15.60 -0.12 8.59
C THR A 58 -15.23 -1.08 9.73
N ILE A 59 -13.99 -0.98 10.22
CA ILE A 59 -13.50 -1.74 11.38
C ILE A 59 -12.96 -0.73 12.41
N PRO A 60 -13.48 -0.71 13.66
CA PRO A 60 -13.00 0.21 14.69
C PRO A 60 -11.49 0.17 14.86
N PHE A 61 -10.88 1.35 14.94
CA PHE A 61 -9.44 1.55 15.16
C PHE A 61 -8.53 1.02 14.04
N LYS A 62 -9.07 0.53 12.92
CA LYS A 62 -8.25 0.03 11.82
C LYS A 62 -7.36 1.15 11.25
N GLY A 63 -7.91 2.33 11.03
CA GLY A 63 -7.16 3.47 10.51
C GLY A 63 -6.00 3.86 11.43
N GLN A 64 -6.27 3.90 12.74
CA GLN A 64 -5.27 4.19 13.77
C GLN A 64 -4.17 3.12 13.78
N LEU A 65 -4.55 1.85 13.86
CA LEU A 65 -3.61 0.73 13.95
C LEU A 65 -2.67 0.69 12.74
N LEU A 66 -3.23 0.80 11.52
CA LEU A 66 -2.44 0.74 10.30
C LEU A 66 -1.52 1.96 10.14
N ASN A 67 -1.99 3.14 10.54
CA ASN A 67 -1.18 4.36 10.51
C ASN A 67 -0.02 4.28 11.51
N GLN A 68 -0.26 3.83 12.74
CA GLN A 68 0.80 3.65 13.74
C GLN A 68 1.79 2.54 13.36
N MET A 69 1.31 1.45 12.75
CA MET A 69 2.17 0.39 12.23
C MET A 69 3.04 0.87 11.07
N ALA A 70 2.49 1.69 10.16
CA ALA A 70 3.28 2.33 9.11
C ALA A 70 4.33 3.29 9.69
N ALA A 71 3.97 4.07 10.71
CA ALA A 71 4.89 4.98 11.41
C ALA A 71 6.08 4.24 12.03
N TYR A 72 5.82 3.08 12.65
CA TYR A 72 6.87 2.20 13.15
C TYR A 72 7.83 1.82 12.02
N TRP A 73 7.33 1.29 10.90
CA TRP A 73 8.19 0.85 9.80
C TRP A 73 8.98 1.99 9.15
N PHE A 74 8.38 3.17 8.95
CA PHE A 74 9.10 4.34 8.44
C PHE A 74 10.28 4.74 9.33
N ARG A 75 10.14 4.60 10.65
CA ARG A 75 11.25 4.84 11.58
C ARG A 75 12.30 3.74 11.50
N GLU A 76 11.87 2.47 11.54
CA GLU A 76 12.81 1.34 11.51
C GLU A 76 13.63 1.28 10.21
N THR A 77 13.07 1.71 9.08
CA THR A 77 13.76 1.69 7.77
C THR A 77 14.40 3.02 7.37
N ALA A 78 14.35 4.05 8.22
CA ALA A 78 14.90 5.37 7.92
C ALA A 78 16.40 5.36 7.60
N HIS A 79 17.14 4.38 8.11
CA HIS A 79 18.57 4.19 7.84
C HIS A 79 18.86 3.54 6.47
N ILE A 80 17.83 3.01 5.79
CA ILE A 80 17.94 2.32 4.48
C ILE A 80 17.61 3.29 3.36
N ILE A 81 16.50 4.02 3.47
CA ILE A 81 16.02 4.96 2.44
C ILE A 81 15.27 6.13 3.11
N PRO A 82 15.40 7.37 2.61
CA PRO A 82 14.54 8.47 3.04
C PRO A 82 13.07 8.14 2.77
N ASN A 83 12.20 8.65 3.63
CA ASN A 83 10.76 8.53 3.46
C ASN A 83 10.09 9.91 3.57
N HIS A 84 8.86 10.01 3.10
CA HIS A 84 8.16 11.28 2.98
C HIS A 84 7.48 11.79 4.26
N ILE A 85 7.55 11.07 5.39
CA ILE A 85 6.79 11.45 6.60
C ILE A 85 7.50 12.58 7.33
N LEU A 86 6.76 13.67 7.58
CA LEU A 86 7.23 14.85 8.30
C LEU A 86 6.73 14.88 9.76
N ASP A 87 5.48 14.52 10.00
CA ASP A 87 4.86 14.56 11.32
C ASP A 87 3.63 13.65 11.44
N ILE A 88 3.26 13.30 12.68
CA ILE A 88 2.15 12.41 13.03
C ILE A 88 1.33 13.07 14.17
N PRO A 89 0.57 14.14 13.88
CA PRO A 89 -0.12 14.92 14.92
C PRO A 89 -1.30 14.18 15.57
N HIS A 90 -1.77 13.09 14.95
CA HIS A 90 -2.88 12.27 15.44
C HIS A 90 -2.64 10.81 15.03
N PRO A 91 -3.10 9.79 15.80
CA PRO A 91 -2.88 8.39 15.46
C PRO A 91 -3.37 7.94 14.08
N ASN A 92 -4.29 8.67 13.45
CA ASN A 92 -4.79 8.41 12.09
C ASN A 92 -4.18 9.33 11.00
N VAL A 93 -3.33 10.30 11.36
CA VAL A 93 -2.91 11.37 10.46
C VAL A 93 -1.42 11.35 10.24
N PHE A 94 -1.00 11.40 8.97
CA PHE A 94 0.35 11.77 8.58
C PHE A 94 0.36 13.12 7.89
N ILE A 95 1.37 13.92 8.21
CA ILE A 95 1.82 15.04 7.38
C ILE A 95 3.06 14.53 6.65
N ALA A 96 3.04 14.62 5.33
CA ALA A 96 4.11 14.14 4.47
C ALA A 96 4.52 15.20 3.44
N ASP A 97 5.72 15.08 2.87
CA ASP A 97 6.09 15.83 1.68
C ASP A 97 5.21 15.42 0.49
N GLN A 98 4.81 16.41 -0.32
CA GLN A 98 4.17 16.14 -1.60
C GLN A 98 5.24 15.65 -2.59
N VAL A 99 5.18 14.37 -2.92
CA VAL A 99 6.12 13.71 -3.82
C VAL A 99 5.49 13.41 -5.18
N GLU A 100 6.34 13.33 -6.19
CA GLU A 100 5.99 12.69 -7.46
C GLU A 100 6.07 11.17 -7.29
N ILE A 101 5.02 10.47 -7.73
CA ILE A 101 4.91 9.03 -7.58
C ILE A 101 5.45 8.36 -8.84
N ILE A 102 6.46 7.50 -8.68
CA ILE A 102 6.85 6.55 -9.72
C ILE A 102 5.69 5.55 -9.89
N PRO A 103 5.10 5.38 -11.09
CA PRO A 103 3.88 4.61 -11.31
C PRO A 103 4.12 3.09 -11.32
N ILE A 104 4.92 2.60 -10.38
CA ILE A 104 5.36 1.21 -10.24
C ILE A 104 5.08 0.74 -8.82
N GLU A 105 4.49 -0.44 -8.69
CA GLU A 105 4.38 -1.13 -7.41
C GLU A 105 5.58 -2.07 -7.23
N VAL A 106 6.46 -1.73 -6.29
CA VAL A 106 7.64 -2.54 -5.97
C VAL A 106 7.25 -3.65 -5.00
N VAL A 107 6.88 -4.81 -5.53
CA VAL A 107 6.42 -5.95 -4.73
C VAL A 107 7.56 -6.94 -4.46
N VAL A 108 7.96 -7.06 -3.20
CA VAL A 108 8.90 -8.08 -2.71
C VAL A 108 8.14 -9.34 -2.26
N ARG A 109 8.60 -10.53 -2.66
CA ARG A 109 7.98 -11.81 -2.26
C ARG A 109 9.00 -12.74 -1.62
N GLY A 110 8.72 -13.15 -0.38
CA GLY A 110 9.44 -14.25 0.29
C GLY A 110 8.79 -15.63 0.08
N TYR A 111 7.53 -15.68 -0.38
CA TYR A 111 6.76 -16.91 -0.57
C TYR A 111 5.96 -16.89 -1.88
N LEU A 112 5.80 -18.06 -2.50
CA LEU A 112 5.02 -18.24 -3.72
C LEU A 112 3.52 -18.33 -3.41
N THR A 113 2.81 -17.22 -3.53
CA THR A 113 1.36 -17.12 -3.25
C THR A 113 0.70 -16.03 -4.10
N GLY A 114 -0.63 -15.92 -4.03
CA GLY A 114 -1.40 -14.85 -4.67
C GLY A 114 -1.32 -14.89 -6.20
N SER A 115 -1.11 -13.73 -6.83
CA SER A 115 -0.92 -13.64 -8.29
C SER A 115 0.28 -14.44 -8.77
N ALA A 116 1.40 -14.41 -8.04
CA ALA A 116 2.61 -15.13 -8.43
C ALA A 116 2.39 -16.65 -8.56
N TRP A 117 1.62 -17.26 -7.63
CA TRP A 117 1.25 -18.67 -7.76
C TRP A 117 0.38 -18.93 -8.99
N ARG A 118 -0.62 -18.06 -9.26
CA ARG A 118 -1.51 -18.22 -10.42
C ARG A 118 -0.77 -18.13 -11.75
N ASP A 119 0.25 -17.28 -11.85
CA ASP A 119 1.08 -17.19 -13.04
C ASP A 119 2.00 -18.40 -13.17
N TYR A 120 2.67 -18.78 -12.08
CA TYR A 120 3.55 -19.94 -12.05
C TYR A 120 2.83 -21.26 -12.41
N GLU A 121 1.67 -21.52 -11.79
CA GLU A 121 0.84 -22.70 -12.05
C GLU A 121 0.35 -22.76 -13.50
N ALA A 122 0.15 -21.59 -14.12
CA ALA A 122 -0.23 -21.48 -15.53
C ALA A 122 0.98 -21.47 -16.49
N GLY A 123 2.20 -21.70 -16.00
CA GLY A 123 3.43 -21.70 -16.81
C GLY A 123 3.84 -20.32 -17.33
N ARG A 124 3.31 -19.24 -16.76
CA ARG A 124 3.68 -17.85 -17.12
C ARG A 124 4.82 -17.34 -16.22
N PRO A 125 5.70 -16.46 -16.74
CA PRO A 125 6.67 -15.76 -15.91
C PRO A 125 6.00 -14.90 -14.83
N VAL A 126 6.60 -14.81 -13.65
CA VAL A 126 6.09 -13.97 -12.56
C VAL A 126 6.74 -12.59 -12.66
N SER A 127 6.06 -11.62 -13.29
CA SER A 127 6.62 -10.27 -13.54
C SER A 127 7.97 -10.31 -14.27
N GLY A 128 8.08 -11.22 -15.25
CA GLY A 128 9.33 -11.45 -15.99
C GLY A 128 10.38 -12.29 -15.23
N VAL A 129 10.17 -12.62 -13.96
CA VAL A 129 11.10 -13.45 -13.18
C VAL A 129 10.88 -14.94 -13.52
N PRO A 130 11.91 -15.64 -14.04
CA PRO A 130 11.83 -17.08 -14.24
C PRO A 130 11.93 -17.79 -12.89
N LEU A 131 11.03 -18.74 -12.65
CA LEU A 131 11.03 -19.57 -11.44
C LEU A 131 11.37 -21.03 -11.78
N PRO A 132 12.12 -21.74 -10.91
CA PRO A 132 12.44 -23.15 -11.13
C PRO A 132 11.16 -24.00 -11.16
N GLN A 133 11.21 -25.13 -11.87
CA GLN A 133 10.09 -26.08 -11.89
C GLN A 133 9.94 -26.81 -10.55
N GLY A 134 8.72 -27.31 -10.28
CA GLY A 134 8.42 -28.14 -9.12
C GLY A 134 8.19 -27.37 -7.80
N LEU A 135 8.07 -26.03 -7.84
CA LEU A 135 7.68 -25.26 -6.68
C LEU A 135 6.23 -25.56 -6.27
N LYS A 136 5.98 -25.51 -4.97
CA LYS A 136 4.65 -25.74 -4.38
C LYS A 136 4.02 -24.42 -3.93
N ARG A 137 2.69 -24.41 -3.86
CA ARG A 137 1.95 -23.26 -3.31
C ARG A 137 2.38 -23.00 -1.87
N PHE A 138 2.59 -21.72 -1.53
CA PHE A 138 3.12 -21.24 -0.25
C PHE A 138 4.56 -21.65 0.06
N GLN A 139 5.31 -22.16 -0.92
CA GLN A 139 6.72 -22.44 -0.73
C GLN A 139 7.51 -21.14 -0.51
N GLN A 140 8.43 -21.16 0.45
CA GLN A 140 9.39 -20.09 0.68
C GLN A 140 10.43 -20.05 -0.44
N PHE A 141 10.75 -18.87 -0.93
CA PHE A 141 11.88 -18.69 -1.83
C PHE A 141 13.21 -18.74 -1.05
N PRO A 142 14.30 -19.24 -1.66
CA PRO A 142 15.63 -19.17 -1.04
C PRO A 142 16.04 -17.73 -0.68
N GLU A 143 15.71 -16.80 -1.57
CA GLU A 143 15.89 -15.35 -1.38
C GLU A 143 14.62 -14.61 -1.81
N PRO A 144 14.27 -13.47 -1.18
CA PRO A 144 13.15 -12.66 -1.64
C PRO A 144 13.35 -12.19 -3.08
N ILE A 145 12.28 -12.24 -3.88
CA ILE A 145 12.31 -11.79 -5.28
C ILE A 145 11.50 -10.50 -5.44
N LEU A 146 11.92 -9.66 -6.39
CA LEU A 146 11.17 -8.48 -6.84
C LEU A 146 10.24 -8.86 -7.98
N THR A 147 8.98 -8.44 -7.90
CA THR A 147 7.94 -8.76 -8.88
C THR A 147 7.08 -7.52 -9.15
N PRO A 148 7.63 -6.54 -9.88
CA PRO A 148 6.96 -5.26 -10.02
C PRO A 148 5.67 -5.36 -10.84
N SER A 149 4.75 -4.44 -10.59
CA SER A 149 3.58 -4.22 -11.44
C SER A 149 3.41 -2.74 -11.76
N THR A 150 2.80 -2.44 -12.90
CA THR A 150 2.39 -1.07 -13.22
C THR A 150 1.27 -0.65 -12.27
N LYS A 151 1.25 0.64 -11.90
CA LYS A 151 0.13 1.23 -11.19
C LYS A 151 -0.86 1.81 -12.20
N GLU A 152 -1.95 1.11 -12.43
CA GLU A 152 -2.96 1.55 -13.40
C GLU A 152 -4.01 2.49 -12.75
N GLN A 153 -4.73 3.24 -13.59
CA GLN A 153 -5.79 4.15 -13.11
C GLN A 153 -6.92 3.40 -12.42
N LEU A 154 -7.67 4.11 -11.56
CA LEU A 154 -8.80 3.57 -10.81
C LEU A 154 -9.77 2.81 -11.76
N GLY A 155 -10.00 1.52 -11.50
CA GLY A 155 -10.87 0.66 -12.30
C GLY A 155 -10.17 -0.23 -13.33
N LYS A 156 -8.84 -0.09 -13.51
CA LYS A 156 -8.01 -1.03 -14.27
C LYS A 156 -7.19 -1.90 -13.32
N HIS A 157 -6.88 -3.12 -13.74
CA HIS A 157 -6.01 -4.02 -12.99
C HIS A 157 -4.54 -3.70 -13.27
N ASP A 158 -3.75 -3.59 -12.21
CA ASP A 158 -2.29 -3.53 -12.27
C ASP A 158 -1.74 -4.71 -13.07
N ARG A 159 -0.71 -4.46 -13.89
CA ARG A 159 -0.13 -5.48 -14.76
C ARG A 159 1.28 -5.82 -14.31
N PRO A 160 1.67 -7.11 -14.25
CA PRO A 160 3.06 -7.48 -14.05
C PRO A 160 3.94 -6.81 -15.11
N ILE A 161 5.07 -6.26 -14.68
CA ILE A 161 6.08 -5.65 -15.56
C ILE A 161 7.46 -6.13 -15.12
N SER A 162 8.36 -6.39 -16.06
CA SER A 162 9.74 -6.74 -15.73
C SER A 162 10.59 -5.50 -15.47
N GLU A 163 11.70 -5.68 -14.75
CA GLU A 163 12.72 -4.63 -14.56
C GLU A 163 13.22 -4.08 -15.91
N HIS A 164 13.45 -4.96 -16.88
CA HIS A 164 13.86 -4.58 -18.23
C HIS A 164 12.83 -3.67 -18.91
N GLU A 165 11.53 -3.98 -18.79
CA GLU A 165 10.46 -3.14 -19.33
C GLU A 165 10.35 -1.79 -18.60
N ILE A 166 10.56 -1.75 -17.29
CA ILE A 166 10.59 -0.51 -16.51
C ILE A 166 11.67 0.45 -17.03
N VAL A 167 12.90 -0.05 -17.21
CA VAL A 167 14.03 0.78 -17.66
C VAL A 167 13.86 1.19 -19.13
N THR A 168 13.48 0.25 -19.99
CA THR A 168 13.34 0.54 -21.44
C THR A 168 12.16 1.46 -21.77
N SER A 169 11.12 1.49 -20.93
CA SER A 169 9.99 2.43 -21.08
C SER A 169 10.28 3.83 -20.53
N GLY A 170 11.43 4.04 -19.87
CA GLY A 170 11.80 5.34 -19.29
C GLY A 170 10.99 5.72 -18.04
N MET A 171 10.32 4.75 -17.39
CA MET A 171 9.58 5.02 -16.14
C MET A 171 10.53 5.34 -14.97
N VAL A 172 11.74 4.79 -15.01
CA VAL A 172 12.84 5.06 -14.07
C VAL A 172 14.13 5.06 -14.88
N GLU A 173 15.08 5.91 -14.49
CA GLU A 173 16.44 5.84 -15.03
C GLU A 173 17.12 4.53 -14.61
N LYS A 174 18.16 4.13 -15.32
CA LYS A 174 18.85 2.86 -15.06
C LYS A 174 19.68 2.90 -13.77
N ASP A 175 20.08 4.09 -13.34
CA ASP A 175 21.00 4.34 -12.22
C ASP A 175 20.26 4.77 -10.95
#